data_AF-A0A9E5IZB8-F1
#
_entry.id   AF-A0A9E5IZB8-F1
#
_cell.length_a   1.000
_cell.length_b   1.000
_cell.length_c   1.000
_cell.angle_alpha   90.00
_cell.angle_beta   90.00
_cell.angle_gamma   90.00
#
_symmetry.space_group_name_H-M   'P 1'
#
loop_
_entity.id
_entity.type
_entity.pdbx_description
1 polymer ?
#
loop_
_entity_poly.entity_id
_entity_poly.type
_entity_poly.pdbx_seq_one_letter_code
_entity_poly.pdbx_strand_id
1 'polypeptide(L)'
;MYFPTAQRCEAVIRDTDGKVIYTWSEDFEFAPEPGYSYVNPGERLNYQITIPFQALRGKVSFGQASITASLVNYPQLRAEMPLEIQP
;
A
#
# COMPACT_ATOMS: atom_id res chain seq x y z
N MET A 1 -14.53 -0.22 10.97
CA MET A 1 -13.06 -0.39 10.92
C MET A 1 -12.42 0.74 11.73
N TYR A 2 -11.49 0.43 12.62
CA TYR A 2 -10.78 1.38 13.49
C TYR A 2 -9.35 1.58 13.01
N PHE A 3 -8.90 2.84 12.97
CA PHE A 3 -7.55 3.24 12.60
C PHE A 3 -6.98 4.14 13.71
N PRO A 4 -5.76 3.86 14.21
CA PRO A 4 -5.16 4.62 15.31
C PRO A 4 -4.55 5.95 14.88
N THR A 5 -4.32 6.16 13.58
CA THR A 5 -3.77 7.38 12.99
C THR A 5 -4.56 7.76 11.74
N ALA A 6 -4.19 8.88 11.10
CA ALA A 6 -4.74 9.29 9.82
C ALA A 6 -4.45 8.30 8.66
N GLN A 7 -3.51 7.35 8.84
CA GLN A 7 -3.22 6.33 7.83
C GLN A 7 -4.39 5.34 7.68
N ARG A 8 -4.88 5.17 6.46
CA ARG A 8 -5.99 4.25 6.16
C ARG A 8 -5.56 3.00 5.40
N CYS A 9 -4.55 3.13 4.56
CA CYS A 9 -4.04 2.05 3.72
C CYS A 9 -2.50 2.03 3.72
N GLU A 10 -1.98 0.89 3.28
CA GLU A 10 -0.56 0.64 3.09
C GLU A 10 -0.36 0.04 1.70
N ALA A 11 0.74 0.37 1.04
CA ALA A 11 1.20 -0.33 -0.15
C ALA A 11 2.63 -0.82 0.06
N VAL A 12 2.83 -2.12 -0.17
CA VAL A 12 4.14 -2.76 -0.09
C VAL A 12 4.46 -3.35 -1.44
N ILE A 13 5.65 -3.05 -1.96
CA ILE A 13 6.18 -3.70 -3.16
C ILE A 13 7.20 -4.75 -2.73
N ARG A 14 7.10 -5.93 -3.33
CA ARG A 14 8.03 -7.05 -3.14
C ARG A 14 8.65 -7.47 -4.46
N ASP A 15 9.90 -7.92 -4.40
CA ASP A 15 10.54 -8.61 -5.53
C ASP A 15 10.04 -10.06 -5.65
N THR A 16 10.57 -10.79 -6.64
CA THR A 16 10.22 -12.20 -6.89
C THR A 16 10.57 -13.15 -5.75
N ASP A 17 11.52 -12.77 -4.90
CA ASP A 17 11.92 -13.56 -3.72
C ASP A 17 11.04 -13.23 -2.50
N GLY A 18 10.06 -12.33 -2.66
CA GLY A 18 9.16 -11.88 -1.61
C GLY A 18 9.78 -10.85 -0.66
N LYS A 19 10.99 -10.37 -0.96
CA LYS A 19 11.65 -9.33 -0.15
C LYS A 19 10.97 -7.99 -0.38
N VAL A 20 10.70 -7.28 0.71
CA VAL A 20 10.14 -5.92 0.65
C VAL A 20 11.19 -4.96 0.09
N ILE A 21 10.86 -4.31 -1.04
CA ILE A 21 11.73 -3.33 -1.71
C ILE A 21 11.24 -1.90 -1.53
N TYR A 22 9.96 -1.73 -1.18
CA TYR A 22 9.36 -0.43 -0.92
C TYR A 22 8.14 -0.56 -0.01
N THR A 23 8.04 0.32 0.98
CA THR A 23 6.87 0.52 1.83
C THR A 23 6.40 1.96 1.65
N TRP A 24 5.16 2.16 1.22
CA TRP A 24 4.64 3.50 0.90
C TRP A 24 4.65 4.42 2.11
N SER A 25 4.25 3.92 3.28
CA SER A 25 4.21 4.72 4.51
C SER A 25 5.56 5.24 5.00
N GLU A 26 6.69 4.68 4.55
CA GLU A 26 8.02 5.18 4.92
C GLU A 26 8.31 6.59 4.37
N ASP A 27 7.58 7.02 3.33
CA ASP A 27 7.73 8.35 2.72
C ASP A 27 6.78 9.41 3.34
N PHE A 28 5.96 9.05 4.33
CA PHE A 28 4.91 9.92 4.88
C PHE A 28 4.89 9.92 6.40
N GLU A 29 4.50 11.06 6.97
CA GLU A 29 4.10 11.14 8.38
C GLU A 29 2.57 11.21 8.48
N PHE A 30 2.00 10.46 9.43
CA PHE A 30 0.56 10.43 9.65
C PHE A 30 0.24 11.08 11.00
N ALA A 31 -0.70 12.02 10.98
CA ALA A 31 -1.20 12.64 12.21
C ALA A 31 -1.77 11.57 13.16
N PRO A 32 -1.61 11.73 14.49
CA PRO A 32 -2.15 10.81 15.49
C PRO A 32 -3.66 11.05 15.70
N GLU A 33 -4.42 10.97 14.61
CA GLU A 33 -5.86 11.20 14.57
C GLU A 33 -6.58 9.86 14.42
N PRO A 34 -6.99 9.22 15.53
CA PRO A 34 -7.73 7.98 15.45
C PRO A 34 -9.11 8.20 14.84
N GLY A 35 -9.61 7.21 14.09
CA GLY A 35 -10.93 7.33 13.49
C GLY A 35 -11.53 6.00 13.07
N TYR A 36 -12.85 6.04 12.88
CA TYR A 36 -13.64 4.91 12.41
C TYR A 36 -14.11 5.11 10.97
N SER A 37 -14.13 4.02 10.20
CA SER A 37 -14.83 3.95 8.92
C SER A 37 -15.94 2.90 9.01
N TYR A 38 -17.16 3.32 8.71
CA TYR A 38 -18.34 2.47 8.60
C TYR A 38 -18.65 2.27 7.12
N VAL A 39 -19.01 1.06 6.73
CA VAL A 39 -19.39 0.71 5.36
C VAL A 39 -20.73 0.00 5.46
N ASN A 40 -21.78 0.62 4.93
CA ASN A 40 -23.12 0.04 4.92
C ASN A 40 -23.24 -1.05 3.85
N PRO A 41 -24.27 -1.91 3.91
CA PRO A 41 -24.54 -2.88 2.85
C PRO A 41 -24.64 -2.20 1.48
N GLY A 42 -23.86 -2.69 0.51
CA GLY A 42 -23.82 -2.14 -0.85
C GLY A 42 -22.85 -0.97 -1.06
N GLU A 43 -22.36 -0.35 0.01
CA GLU A 43 -21.32 0.68 -0.10
C GLU A 43 -19.94 0.06 -0.38
N ARG A 44 -19.06 0.88 -0.94
CA ARG A 44 -17.66 0.54 -1.16
C ARG A 44 -16.80 1.66 -0.64
N LEU A 45 -15.66 1.28 -0.10
CA LEU A 45 -14.67 2.20 0.35
C LEU A 45 -13.48 2.12 -0.61
N ASN A 46 -13.12 3.26 -1.19
CA ASN A 46 -12.04 3.38 -2.15
C ASN A 46 -10.93 4.23 -1.55
N TYR A 47 -9.71 3.68 -1.50
CA TYR A 47 -8.51 4.46 -1.22
C TYR A 47 -7.62 4.45 -2.45
N GLN A 48 -6.97 5.59 -2.66
CA GLN A 48 -6.02 5.77 -3.74
C GLN A 48 -4.65 6.05 -3.13
N ILE A 49 -3.67 5.27 -3.56
CA ILE A 49 -2.25 5.50 -3.28
C ILE A 49 -1.59 5.89 -4.59
N THR A 50 -0.70 6.87 -4.55
CA THR A 50 0.14 7.23 -5.69
C THR A 50 1.59 7.03 -5.31
N ILE A 51 2.26 6.14 -6.02
CA ILE A 51 3.69 5.85 -5.86
C ILE A 51 4.40 6.42 -7.09
N PRO A 52 5.16 7.52 -6.96
CA PRO A 52 5.93 8.04 -8.08
C PRO A 52 7.05 7.04 -8.40
N PHE A 53 7.27 6.73 -9.68
CA PHE A 53 8.33 5.82 -10.09
C PHE A 53 9.72 6.26 -9.59
N GLN A 54 9.94 7.56 -9.41
CA GLN A 54 11.16 8.10 -8.84
C GLN A 54 11.46 7.56 -7.42
N ALA A 55 10.45 7.29 -6.59
CA ALA A 55 10.63 6.71 -5.26
C ALA A 55 11.13 5.26 -5.31
N LEU A 56 10.93 4.59 -6.44
CA LEU A 56 11.34 3.21 -6.70
C LEU A 56 12.72 3.11 -7.35
N ARG A 57 13.20 4.20 -7.97
CA ARG A 57 14.45 4.21 -8.74
C ARG A 57 15.63 3.80 -7.86
N GLY A 58 16.34 2.75 -8.26
CA GLY A 58 17.49 2.20 -7.52
C GLY A 58 17.12 1.30 -6.33
N LYS A 59 15.83 1.21 -5.96
CA LYS A 59 15.31 0.25 -4.97
C LYS A 59 14.78 -1.02 -5.62
N VAL A 60 14.31 -0.90 -6.86
CA VAL A 60 13.71 -1.99 -7.63
C VAL A 60 14.65 -2.45 -8.75
N SER A 61 14.79 -3.76 -8.91
CA SER A 61 15.52 -4.34 -10.06
C SER A 61 14.58 -4.46 -11.25
N PHE A 62 15.15 -4.48 -12.47
CA PHE A 62 14.37 -4.81 -13.67
C PHE A 62 13.78 -6.22 -13.55
N GLY A 63 12.56 -6.41 -14.06
CA GLY A 63 11.86 -7.68 -14.02
C GLY A 63 10.54 -7.61 -13.24
N GLN A 64 10.12 -8.76 -12.71
CA GLN A 64 8.82 -8.92 -12.06
C GLN A 64 8.89 -8.46 -10.59
N ALA A 65 7.82 -7.82 -10.14
CA ALA A 65 7.56 -7.48 -8.74
C ALA A 65 6.07 -7.65 -8.46
N SER A 66 5.65 -7.58 -7.20
CA SER A 66 4.24 -7.45 -6.85
C SER A 66 4.01 -6.25 -5.96
N ILE A 67 2.91 -5.55 -6.18
CA ILE A 67 2.39 -4.54 -5.26
C ILE A 67 1.20 -5.11 -4.52
N THR A 68 1.25 -5.05 -3.20
CA THR A 68 0.12 -5.37 -2.33
C THR A 68 -0.36 -4.09 -1.66
N ALA A 69 -1.60 -3.69 -1.91
CA ALA A 69 -2.29 -2.65 -1.16
C ALA A 69 -3.21 -3.29 -0.13
N SER A 70 -3.24 -2.76 1.09
CA SER A 70 -4.10 -3.27 2.16
C SER A 70 -4.60 -2.16 3.07
N LEU A 71 -5.69 -2.43 3.80
CA LEU A 71 -6.13 -1.53 4.87
C LEU A 71 -5.27 -1.74 6.13
N VAL A 72 -4.84 -0.64 6.73
CA VAL A 72 -4.07 -0.70 7.99
C VAL A 72 -4.90 -1.39 9.08
N ASN A 73 -4.29 -2.30 9.83
CA ASN A 73 -4.94 -3.17 10.82
C ASN A 73 -5.96 -4.18 10.27
N TYR A 74 -6.13 -4.26 8.95
CA TYR A 74 -7.02 -5.23 8.30
C TYR A 74 -6.32 -5.88 7.08
N PRO A 75 -5.20 -6.60 7.28
CA PRO A 75 -4.39 -7.16 6.18
C PRO A 75 -5.13 -8.19 5.31
N GLN A 76 -6.23 -8.76 5.80
CA GLN A 76 -7.15 -9.60 5.03
C GLN A 76 -7.91 -8.82 3.94
N LEU A 77 -8.06 -7.51 4.10
CA LEU A 77 -8.64 -6.61 3.11
C LEU A 77 -7.50 -6.05 2.26
N ARG A 78 -7.11 -6.83 1.25
CA ARG A 78 -5.98 -6.50 0.38
C ARG A 78 -6.29 -6.74 -1.09
N ALA A 79 -5.58 -6.03 -1.94
CA ALA A 79 -5.47 -6.27 -3.36
C ALA A 79 -3.99 -6.49 -3.69
N GLU A 80 -3.71 -7.41 -4.60
CA GLU A 80 -2.37 -7.66 -5.10
C GLU A 80 -2.37 -7.57 -6.62
N MET A 81 -1.33 -6.96 -7.17
CA MET A 81 -1.15 -6.79 -8.61
C MET A 81 0.31 -7.08 -8.98
N PRO A 82 0.55 -7.89 -10.02
CA PRO A 82 1.90 -8.05 -10.56
C PRO A 82 2.34 -6.76 -11.25
N LEU A 83 3.63 -6.46 -11.16
CA LEU A 83 4.31 -5.36 -11.82
C LEU A 83 5.41 -5.92 -12.72
N GLU A 84 5.59 -5.34 -13.89
CA GLU A 84 6.74 -5.55 -14.75
C GLU A 84 7.52 -4.24 -14.84
N ILE A 85 8.77 -4.25 -14.37
CA ILE A 85 9.65 -3.10 -14.34
C ILE A 85 10.58 -3.19 -15.55
N GLN A 86 10.34 -2.32 -16.52
CA GLN A 86 11.09 -2.25 -17.76
C GLN A 86 12.25 -1.23 -17.67
N PRO A 87 13.35 -1.47 -18.41
CA PRO A 87 14.50 -0.58 -18.47
C PRO A 87 14.23 0.77 -19.14
#